data_AF-A0A522DW48-F1
#
_entry.id   AF-A0A522DW48-F1
#
_cell.length_a   1.000
_cell.length_b   1.000
_cell.length_c   1.000
_cell.angle_alpha   90.00
_cell.angle_beta   90.00
_cell.angle_gamma   90.00
#
_symmetry.space_group_name_H-M   'P 1'
#
loop_
_entity.id
_entity.type
_entity.pdbx_description
1 polymer ?
#
loop_
_entity_poly.entity_id
_entity_poly.type
_entity_poly.pdbx_seq_one_letter_code
_entity_poly.pdbx_strand_id
1 'polypeptide(L)'
;AIRIDGLDYRHRDVSAHARVVDDVAAGVAAVDGPTTLDRFGDVLAHLAQVHPSRYVKLVDGLAAIGLLDVHPFENQTDALRFVAFVDRLYDAQVRIFADGIPLDTVFPEDMLAGGYSKKYRRAMSRVNALTTE
;
A
#
# COMPACT_ATOMS: atom_id res chain seq x y z
N ALA A 1 28.35 -2.45 -43.49
CA ALA A 1 27.39 -1.55 -42.82
C ALA A 1 26.56 -2.41 -41.88
N ILE A 2 26.90 -2.39 -40.59
CA ILE A 2 26.20 -3.17 -39.56
C ILE A 2 25.18 -2.23 -38.93
N ARG A 3 23.89 -2.45 -39.21
CA ARG A 3 22.81 -1.86 -38.42
C ARG A 3 22.64 -2.74 -37.19
N ILE A 4 22.99 -2.20 -36.03
CA ILE A 4 22.54 -2.73 -34.76
C ILE A 4 21.17 -2.09 -34.55
N ASP A 5 20.09 -2.83 -34.82
CA ASP A 5 18.77 -2.46 -34.35
C ASP A 5 18.78 -2.64 -32.84
N GLY A 6 19.07 -1.54 -32.15
CA GLY A 6 18.91 -1.43 -30.71
C GLY A 6 17.45 -1.66 -30.38
N LEU A 7 17.13 -2.85 -29.87
CA LEU A 7 15.95 -3.05 -29.05
C LEU A 7 16.09 -2.10 -27.86
N ASP A 8 15.49 -0.92 -27.98
CA ASP A 8 15.34 0.07 -26.93
C ASP A 8 14.36 -0.48 -25.89
N TYR A 9 14.76 -1.54 -25.18
CA TYR A 9 14.19 -1.87 -23.90
C TYR A 9 14.66 -0.79 -22.93
N ARG A 10 13.97 0.35 -22.93
CA ARG A 10 13.94 1.26 -21.78
C ARG A 10 13.19 0.59 -20.64
N HIS A 11 13.76 -0.49 -20.13
CA HIS A 11 13.48 -0.91 -18.77
C HIS A 11 14.22 0.08 -17.87
N ARG A 12 13.60 1.22 -17.58
CA ARG A 12 13.88 1.91 -16.33
C ARG A 12 13.21 1.09 -15.22
N ASP A 13 13.80 -0.06 -14.92
CA ASP A 13 13.48 -0.87 -13.76
C ASP A 13 14.10 -0.17 -12.54
N VAL A 14 13.46 0.93 -12.15
CA VAL A 14 13.63 1.56 -10.84
C VAL A 14 12.23 1.76 -10.25
N SER A 15 11.32 0.81 -10.47
CA SER A 15 10.09 0.72 -9.69
C SER A 15 10.41 -0.02 -8.41
N ALA A 16 10.72 0.73 -7.35
CA ALA A 16 10.64 0.18 -6.01
C ALA A 16 9.19 -0.30 -5.82
N HIS A 17 8.97 -1.61 -5.80
CA HIS A 17 7.67 -2.22 -5.49
C HIS A 17 7.47 -2.25 -3.98
N ALA A 18 6.21 -2.26 -3.54
CA ALA A 18 5.92 -2.48 -2.14
C ALA A 18 6.42 -3.88 -1.75
N ARG A 19 7.16 -3.95 -0.64
CA ARG A 19 7.74 -5.22 -0.18
C ARG A 19 6.63 -6.13 0.36
N VAL A 20 6.64 -7.38 -0.10
CA VAL A 20 5.85 -8.48 0.46
C VAL A 20 6.77 -9.32 1.35
N VAL A 21 6.26 -9.82 2.47
CA VAL A 21 6.99 -10.67 3.41
C VAL A 21 6.29 -12.01 3.59
N ASP A 22 7.07 -13.06 3.83
CA ASP A 22 6.54 -14.42 4.03
C ASP A 22 5.86 -14.59 5.40
N ASP A 23 6.32 -13.85 6.41
CA ASP A 23 5.79 -13.88 7.77
C ASP A 23 5.53 -12.45 8.28
N VAL A 24 4.32 -11.97 8.04
CA VAL A 24 3.86 -10.65 8.48
C VAL A 24 3.85 -10.57 10.00
N ALA A 25 3.47 -11.64 10.69
CA ALA A 25 3.38 -11.66 12.15
C ALA A 25 4.77 -11.50 12.80
N ALA A 26 5.79 -12.20 12.28
CA ALA A 26 7.16 -12.03 12.73
C ALA A 26 7.70 -10.62 12.43
N GLY A 27 7.39 -10.06 11.25
CA GLY A 27 7.79 -8.71 10.89
C GLY A 27 7.24 -7.65 11.86
N VAL A 28 5.94 -7.75 12.17
CA VAL A 28 5.28 -6.86 13.13
C VAL A 28 5.80 -7.07 14.56
N ALA A 29 6.00 -8.32 14.99
CA ALA A 29 6.48 -8.63 16.33
C ALA A 29 7.93 -8.16 16.59
N ALA A 30 8.71 -7.92 15.53
CA ALA A 30 10.07 -7.40 15.61
C ALA A 30 10.13 -5.86 15.78
N VAL A 31 9.00 -5.16 15.71
CA VAL A 31 8.95 -3.70 15.87
C VAL A 31 8.65 -3.34 17.32
N ASP A 32 9.50 -2.49 17.91
CA ASP A 32 9.24 -1.90 19.21
C ASP A 32 8.08 -0.88 19.13
N GLY A 33 7.06 -1.07 19.97
CA GLY A 33 5.93 -0.15 20.11
C GLY A 33 4.57 -0.78 19.78
N PRO A 34 3.49 0.02 19.79
CA PRO A 34 2.15 -0.46 19.48
C PRO A 34 2.05 -0.90 18.02
N THR A 35 1.53 -2.10 17.79
CA THR A 35 1.36 -2.66 16.45
C THR A 35 0.01 -3.36 16.29
N THR A 36 -0.43 -3.55 15.05
CA THR A 36 -1.62 -4.34 14.71
C THR A 36 -1.31 -5.39 13.65
N LEU A 37 -2.12 -6.43 13.58
CA LEU A 37 -2.06 -7.47 12.56
C LEU A 37 -3.49 -7.84 12.17
N ASP A 38 -3.89 -7.47 10.96
CA ASP A 38 -5.28 -7.57 10.50
C ASP A 38 -5.33 -8.13 9.07
N ARG A 39 -6.45 -8.75 8.70
CA ARG A 39 -6.69 -9.14 7.30
C ARG A 39 -7.06 -7.90 6.50
N PHE A 40 -6.56 -7.80 5.26
CA PHE A 40 -6.78 -6.65 4.40
C PHE A 40 -8.27 -6.35 4.21
N GLY A 41 -9.09 -7.38 3.96
CA GLY A 41 -10.54 -7.24 3.83
C GLY A 41 -11.22 -6.68 5.10
N ASP A 42 -10.77 -7.08 6.29
CA ASP A 42 -11.32 -6.61 7.56
C ASP A 42 -10.99 -5.13 7.80
N VAL A 43 -9.77 -4.71 7.41
CA VAL A 43 -9.38 -3.30 7.42
C VAL A 43 -10.28 -2.49 6.48
N LEU A 44 -10.51 -2.95 5.23
CA LEU A 44 -11.39 -2.24 4.30
C LEU A 44 -12.83 -2.14 4.83
N ALA A 45 -13.36 -3.23 5.40
CA ALA A 45 -14.67 -3.24 6.03
C ALA A 45 -14.75 -2.25 7.20
N HIS A 46 -13.71 -2.17 8.03
CA HIS A 46 -13.63 -1.21 9.13
C HIS A 46 -13.58 0.24 8.63
N LEU A 47 -12.73 0.52 7.64
CA LEU A 47 -12.62 1.84 7.01
C LEU A 47 -13.95 2.30 6.41
N ALA A 48 -14.78 1.37 5.91
CA ALA A 48 -16.11 1.68 5.39
C ALA A 48 -17.09 2.22 6.44
N GLN A 49 -16.92 1.84 7.71
CA GLN A 49 -17.76 2.26 8.83
C GLN A 49 -17.29 3.55 9.51
N VAL A 50 -16.05 3.99 9.23
CA VAL A 50 -15.43 5.13 9.91
C VAL A 50 -15.25 6.30 8.94
N HIS A 51 -15.73 7.49 9.33
CA HIS A 51 -15.53 8.69 8.53
C HIS A 51 -14.02 9.00 8.37
N PRO A 52 -13.50 9.29 7.15
CA PRO A 52 -12.06 9.45 6.91
C PRO A 52 -11.35 10.49 7.78
N SER A 53 -12.06 11.53 8.27
CA SER A 53 -11.48 12.50 9.21
C SER A 53 -11.03 11.90 10.54
N ARG A 54 -11.48 10.68 10.87
CA ARG A 54 -11.11 9.96 12.10
C ARG A 54 -9.95 9.00 11.91
N TYR A 55 -9.48 8.74 10.68
CA TYR A 55 -8.38 7.80 10.43
C TYR A 55 -7.08 8.23 11.12
N VAL A 56 -6.85 9.53 11.34
CA VAL A 56 -5.70 10.02 12.11
C VAL A 56 -5.65 9.42 13.52
N LYS A 57 -6.82 9.20 14.14
CA LYS A 57 -6.91 8.58 15.47
C LYS A 57 -6.74 7.07 15.43
N LEU A 58 -7.01 6.44 14.28
CA LEU A 58 -6.82 4.99 14.13
C LEU A 58 -5.34 4.61 14.08
N VAL A 59 -4.50 5.50 13.54
CA VAL A 59 -3.06 5.26 13.37
C VAL A 59 -2.20 5.91 14.44
N ASP A 60 -2.81 6.67 15.36
CA ASP A 60 -2.10 7.45 16.37
C ASP A 60 -1.31 6.53 17.31
N GLY A 61 0.00 6.79 17.43
CA GLY A 61 0.92 6.01 18.25
C GLY A 61 1.28 4.62 17.73
N LEU A 62 0.80 4.20 16.55
CA LEU A 62 1.22 2.93 15.95
C LEU A 62 2.65 3.03 15.42
N ALA A 63 3.46 2.02 15.72
CA ALA A 63 4.80 1.86 15.16
C ALA A 63 4.78 1.09 13.84
N ALA A 64 3.90 0.08 13.74
CA ALA A 64 3.73 -0.72 12.52
C ALA A 64 2.35 -1.35 12.43
N ILE A 65 1.95 -1.71 11.22
CA ILE A 65 0.80 -2.57 10.93
C ILE A 65 1.20 -3.77 10.07
N GLY A 66 0.51 -4.88 10.27
CA GLY A 66 0.54 -6.06 9.42
C GLY A 66 -0.76 -6.22 8.65
N LEU A 67 -0.67 -6.42 7.33
CA LEU A 67 -1.81 -6.67 6.45
C LEU A 67 -1.71 -8.06 5.82
N LEU A 68 -2.63 -8.94 6.20
CA LEU A 68 -2.71 -10.29 5.65
C LEU A 68 -3.67 -10.34 4.44
N ASP A 69 -3.37 -11.24 3.50
CA ASP A 69 -4.17 -11.55 2.32
C ASP A 69 -4.51 -10.30 1.47
N VAL A 70 -3.50 -9.49 1.17
CA VAL A 70 -3.66 -8.32 0.29
C VAL A 70 -4.06 -8.79 -1.11
N HIS A 71 -5.09 -8.15 -1.66
CA HIS A 71 -5.67 -8.45 -2.96
C HIS A 71 -6.14 -7.16 -3.67
N PRO A 72 -6.40 -7.19 -5.00
CA PRO A 72 -6.83 -6.01 -5.73
C PRO A 72 -8.20 -5.48 -5.26
N PHE A 73 -8.41 -4.18 -5.36
CA PHE A 73 -9.68 -3.55 -5.07
C PHE A 73 -10.77 -3.94 -6.07
N GLU A 74 -11.96 -4.24 -5.57
CA GLU A 74 -13.14 -4.53 -6.39
C GLU A 74 -13.99 -3.28 -6.69
N ASN A 75 -13.87 -2.22 -5.88
CA ASN A 75 -14.64 -1.01 -6.06
C ASN A 75 -13.86 0.26 -5.72
N GLN A 76 -14.23 1.35 -6.39
CA GLN A 76 -13.55 2.65 -6.29
C GLN A 76 -13.66 3.29 -4.89
N THR A 77 -14.74 3.02 -4.17
CA THR A 77 -14.98 3.63 -2.85
C THR A 77 -13.98 3.12 -1.83
N ASP A 78 -13.73 1.81 -1.80
CA ASP A 78 -12.76 1.21 -0.88
C ASP A 78 -11.32 1.60 -1.25
N ALA A 79 -11.02 1.67 -2.55
CA ALA A 79 -9.74 2.20 -3.03
C ALA A 79 -9.49 3.64 -2.53
N LEU A 80 -10.51 4.51 -2.56
CA LEU A 80 -10.38 5.90 -2.08
C LEU A 80 -10.31 6.01 -0.55
N ARG A 81 -10.98 5.12 0.19
CA ARG A 81 -10.82 5.03 1.65
C ARG A 81 -9.42 4.58 2.02
N PHE A 82 -8.89 3.57 1.33
CA PHE A 82 -7.53 3.10 1.53
C PHE A 82 -6.50 4.19 1.21
N VAL A 83 -6.67 4.97 0.14
CA VAL A 83 -5.82 6.15 -0.12
C VAL A 83 -5.78 7.10 1.08
N ALA A 84 -6.94 7.42 1.67
CA ALA A 84 -7.01 8.31 2.82
C ALA A 84 -6.37 7.69 4.08
N PHE A 85 -6.44 6.36 4.23
CA PHE A 85 -5.79 5.63 5.31
C PHE A 85 -4.26 5.60 5.15
N VAL A 86 -3.75 5.30 3.96
CA VAL A 86 -2.31 5.33 3.63
C VAL A 86 -1.71 6.71 3.85
N ASP A 87 -2.45 7.78 3.55
CA ASP A 87 -2.01 9.14 3.87
C ASP A 87 -1.76 9.32 5.36
N ARG A 88 -2.62 8.77 6.23
CA ARG A 88 -2.45 8.85 7.69
C ARG A 88 -1.30 7.99 8.19
N LEU A 89 -1.14 6.77 7.68
CA LEU A 89 0.02 5.93 8.00
C LEU A 89 1.33 6.62 7.64
N TYR A 90 1.39 7.27 6.48
CA TYR A 90 2.57 7.99 6.04
C TYR A 90 2.84 9.24 6.86
N ASP A 91 1.81 10.04 7.17
CA ASP A 91 1.96 11.22 8.02
C ASP A 91 2.48 10.84 9.43
N ALA A 92 2.10 9.68 9.94
CA ALA A 92 2.52 9.14 11.24
C ALA A 92 3.77 8.24 11.17
N GLN A 93 4.36 8.02 9.99
CA GLN A 93 5.53 7.16 9.77
C GLN A 93 5.34 5.72 10.27
N VAL A 94 4.15 5.16 10.07
CA VAL A 94 3.79 3.79 10.48
C VAL A 94 4.27 2.78 9.44
N ARG A 95 5.18 1.88 9.83
CA ARG A 95 5.69 0.81 8.95
C ARG A 95 4.58 -0.16 8.54
N ILE A 96 4.71 -0.74 7.35
CA ILE A 96 3.75 -1.72 6.83
C ILE A 96 4.48 -3.02 6.49
N PHE A 97 3.99 -4.12 7.05
CA PHE A 97 4.31 -5.48 6.63
C PHE A 97 3.09 -6.08 5.96
N ALA A 98 3.26 -6.75 4.81
CA ALA A 98 2.13 -7.33 4.10
C ALA A 98 2.51 -8.62 3.37
N ASP A 99 1.56 -9.54 3.25
CA ASP A 99 1.62 -10.70 2.36
C ASP A 99 0.55 -10.58 1.24
N GLY A 100 0.43 -11.59 0.38
CA GLY A 100 -0.48 -11.57 -0.77
C GLY A 100 0.16 -10.88 -1.98
N ILE A 101 -0.41 -9.76 -2.43
CA ILE A 101 0.16 -8.96 -3.52
C ILE A 101 0.86 -7.70 -3.00
N PRO A 102 1.84 -7.15 -3.74
CA PRO A 102 2.43 -5.85 -3.42
C PRO A 102 1.36 -4.74 -3.30
N LEU A 103 1.43 -3.94 -2.23
CA LEU A 103 0.46 -2.86 -1.96
C LEU A 103 0.43 -1.76 -3.04
N ASP A 104 1.45 -1.63 -3.88
CA ASP A 104 1.42 -0.73 -5.04
C ASP A 104 0.68 -1.31 -6.25
N THR A 105 0.24 -2.57 -6.19
CA THR A 105 -0.48 -3.26 -7.27
C THR A 105 -1.96 -3.50 -6.97
N VAL A 106 -2.45 -3.05 -5.81
CA VAL A 106 -3.85 -3.24 -5.37
C VAL A 106 -4.88 -2.46 -6.20
N PHE A 107 -4.45 -1.48 -7.00
CA PHE A 107 -5.34 -0.68 -7.85
C PHE A 107 -5.35 -1.25 -9.27
N PRO A 108 -6.49 -1.79 -9.75
CA PRO A 108 -6.57 -2.34 -11.11
C PRO A 108 -6.38 -1.25 -12.20
N GLU A 109 -6.01 -1.67 -13.41
CA GLU A 109 -5.63 -0.77 -14.51
C GLU A 109 -6.73 0.22 -14.91
N ASP A 110 -8.00 -0.19 -14.85
CA ASP A 110 -9.16 0.65 -15.15
C ASP A 110 -9.29 1.82 -14.15
N MET A 111 -9.03 1.58 -12.86
CA MET A 111 -8.95 2.62 -11.84
C MET A 111 -7.78 3.57 -12.11
N LEU A 112 -6.63 3.04 -12.56
CA LEU A 112 -5.45 3.83 -12.90
C LEU A 112 -5.59 4.67 -14.16
N ALA A 113 -6.46 4.26 -15.08
CA ALA A 113 -6.89 5.05 -16.23
C ALA A 113 -8.00 6.06 -15.88
N GLY A 114 -8.63 5.92 -14.71
CA GLY A 114 -9.74 6.73 -14.24
C GLY A 114 -9.37 8.11 -13.69
N GLY A 115 -10.41 8.86 -13.29
CA GLY A 115 -10.29 10.25 -12.82
C GLY A 115 -9.50 10.43 -11.51
N TYR A 116 -9.29 9.36 -10.75
CA TYR A 116 -8.53 9.38 -9.49
C TYR A 116 -7.10 8.85 -9.62
N SER A 117 -6.60 8.59 -10.83
CA SER A 117 -5.27 8.05 -11.10
C SER A 117 -4.14 8.72 -10.31
N LYS A 118 -4.14 10.04 -10.20
CA LYS A 118 -3.16 10.81 -9.40
C LYS A 118 -3.18 10.42 -7.92
N LYS A 119 -4.36 10.17 -7.35
CA LYS A 119 -4.51 9.76 -5.94
C LYS A 119 -3.95 8.35 -5.72
N TYR A 120 -4.24 7.42 -6.63
CA TYR A 120 -3.74 6.04 -6.54
C TYR A 120 -2.22 5.98 -6.66
N ARG A 121 -1.63 6.66 -7.65
CA ARG A 121 -0.16 6.73 -7.80
C ARG A 121 0.51 7.40 -6.60
N ARG A 122 -0.13 8.41 -6.00
CA ARG A 122 0.36 9.06 -4.77
C ARG A 122 0.27 8.14 -3.55
N ALA A 123 -0.69 7.21 -3.49
CA ALA A 123 -0.77 6.19 -2.45
C ALA A 123 0.27 5.08 -2.66
N MET A 124 0.45 4.61 -3.90
CA MET A 124 1.51 3.64 -4.27
C MET A 124 2.89 4.11 -3.81
N SER A 125 3.25 5.36 -4.11
CA SER A 125 4.53 5.93 -3.67
C SER A 125 4.70 5.96 -2.15
N ARG A 126 3.60 6.10 -1.39
CA ARG A 126 3.66 6.09 0.08
C ARG A 126 3.83 4.69 0.62
N VAL A 127 3.04 3.73 0.15
CA VAL A 127 3.17 2.34 0.62
C VAL A 127 4.56 1.80 0.32
N ASN A 128 5.16 2.14 -0.83
CA ASN A 128 6.53 1.73 -1.14
C ASN A 128 7.56 2.27 -0.14
N ALA A 129 7.39 3.52 0.32
CA ALA A 129 8.24 4.08 1.37
C ALA A 129 8.02 3.35 2.71
N LEU A 130 6.77 3.07 3.08
CA LEU A 130 6.43 2.45 4.36
C LEU A 130 6.74 0.95 4.46
N THR A 131 7.00 0.27 3.34
CA THR A 131 7.36 -1.16 3.31
C THR A 131 8.87 -1.42 3.17
N THR A 132 9.66 -0.38 2.87
CA THR A 132 11.09 -0.52 2.54
C THR A 132 12.02 -0.04 3.66
N GLU A 133 11.49 0.69 4.66
CA GLU A 133 12.25 1.33 5.77
C GLU A 133 11.99 0.74 7.18
#